data_AF-A0AAN8ADC6-F1
#
_entry.id   AF-A0AAN8ADC6-F1
#
_cell.length_a   1.000
_cell.length_b   1.000
_cell.length_c   1.000
_cell.angle_alpha   90.00
_cell.angle_beta   90.00
_cell.angle_gamma   90.00
#
_symmetry.space_group_name_H-M   'P 1'
#
loop_
_entity.id
_entity.type
_entity.pdbx_description
1 polymer ?
#
loop_
_entity_poly.entity_id
_entity_poly.type
_entity_poly.pdbx_seq_one_letter_code
_entity_poly.pdbx_strand_id
1 'polypeptide(L)'
;MTTDTQTEEESREELMPTPANTTDTNATYVFKHYVHQSQSLSAGEQEFLLQRKQVALEALNKLGIKSTLDSVPHVAILGSGGGQRASVCLVGSLYQLEKEGLLDTVLYLGGISGTTLAMSSLYSDPQWSKNMDKAVYRLSAPRVRPLEVVSWLRERAKEKHFSLSDIWGVITSASITKQLYLQHLSDDGMNAINPYPIYNAVDKNCLRHGPLRGKWFELTPHEAGFTDLGLFINTSHVGSKNEEGPEGEVMEMDMTQVQERFNSWVLEPGRQKVMASFQTLSDSLSEGPVKEKVTWMIQKGLPMIGNWEWGTTENFLYQYPGAEVPSCISGKENLQLIDGGLMMNMPLPPLLGEKRDADLLIALESGSSKTFTTLTDARDYAQAMKKPFPEIDERILEEKDWPKDCYVFEGKEKEPTIVYMPLFNRCNCKDAEEVQAKMKEFSTFQLPLNQERIEFVLETAKANIKNNKETLLMEIYKASCRRHKKMETSSFKWCERKLGIGNNCVIDWNNYMREVWVNSVEPTKISGKAIVVEIAESLD
;
A
#
# COMPACT_ATOMS: atom_id res chain seq x y z
N MET A 1 -32.30 86.56 -43.73
CA MET A 1 -31.66 86.68 -42.42
C MET A 1 -31.69 85.30 -41.79
N THR A 2 -30.57 84.60 -41.92
CA THR A 2 -30.27 83.27 -41.40
C THR A 2 -29.16 83.43 -40.38
N THR A 3 -29.27 82.74 -39.26
CA THR A 3 -28.12 82.31 -38.45
C THR A 3 -28.47 80.95 -37.83
N ASP A 4 -27.77 79.93 -38.32
CA ASP A 4 -27.72 78.56 -37.79
C ASP A 4 -26.74 78.49 -36.61
N THR A 5 -27.02 77.61 -35.64
CA THR A 5 -25.99 76.87 -34.89
C THR A 5 -26.56 75.54 -34.39
N GLN A 6 -25.83 74.46 -34.67
CA GLN A 6 -26.12 73.06 -34.35
C GLN A 6 -25.92 72.73 -32.87
N THR A 7 -26.68 71.76 -32.38
CA THR A 7 -26.59 71.12 -31.05
C THR A 7 -26.00 69.71 -31.17
N GLU A 8 -25.05 69.39 -30.29
CA GLU A 8 -24.38 68.08 -30.13
C GLU A 8 -25.28 67.05 -29.44
N GLU A 9 -25.16 65.78 -29.86
CA GLU A 9 -25.98 64.64 -29.42
C GLU A 9 -25.06 63.59 -28.74
N GLU A 10 -25.21 63.39 -27.43
CA GLU A 10 -24.55 62.34 -26.64
C GLU A 10 -25.36 61.03 -26.70
N SER A 11 -24.80 59.97 -27.30
CA SER A 11 -25.37 58.63 -27.29
C SER A 11 -24.85 57.80 -26.10
N ARG A 12 -25.77 57.35 -25.23
CA ARG A 12 -25.54 56.36 -24.17
C ARG A 12 -25.41 54.95 -24.76
N GLU A 13 -24.27 54.31 -24.60
CA GLU A 13 -24.10 52.86 -24.79
C GLU A 13 -24.52 52.10 -23.51
N GLU A 14 -25.51 51.23 -23.63
CA GLU A 14 -25.90 50.24 -22.61
C GLU A 14 -24.80 49.17 -22.50
N LEU A 15 -24.19 49.04 -21.31
CA LEU A 15 -23.33 47.90 -20.97
C LEU A 15 -24.16 46.61 -20.96
N MET A 16 -23.87 45.70 -21.89
CA MET A 16 -24.32 44.31 -21.82
C MET A 16 -23.69 43.60 -20.60
N PRO A 17 -24.41 42.67 -19.94
CA PRO A 17 -23.85 41.92 -18.83
C PRO A 17 -22.77 40.96 -19.33
N THR A 18 -21.59 41.04 -18.71
CA THR A 18 -20.48 40.09 -18.88
C THR A 18 -20.91 38.69 -18.41
N PRO A 19 -20.53 37.60 -19.12
CA PRO A 19 -20.87 36.25 -18.69
C PRO A 19 -20.07 35.89 -17.43
N ALA A 20 -20.76 35.36 -16.42
CA ALA A 20 -20.16 34.66 -15.30
C ALA A 20 -19.46 33.39 -15.83
N ASN A 21 -18.12 33.35 -15.80
CA ASN A 21 -17.38 32.10 -16.10
C ASN A 21 -15.93 32.05 -15.56
N THR A 22 -15.56 32.86 -14.56
CA THR A 22 -14.19 32.91 -14.03
C THR A 22 -13.89 31.90 -12.92
N THR A 23 -14.91 31.35 -12.25
CA THR A 23 -14.75 30.35 -11.18
C THR A 23 -14.48 28.94 -11.72
N ASP A 24 -15.11 28.57 -12.84
CA ASP A 24 -15.04 27.21 -13.40
C ASP A 24 -13.69 26.93 -14.09
N THR A 25 -13.06 27.97 -14.66
CA THR A 25 -11.73 27.88 -15.28
C THR A 25 -10.61 27.73 -14.25
N ASN A 26 -10.74 28.36 -13.07
CA ASN A 26 -9.73 28.27 -12.00
C ASN A 26 -9.77 26.91 -11.29
N ALA A 27 -10.96 26.39 -10.95
CA ALA A 27 -11.08 25.08 -10.32
C ALA A 27 -10.52 23.96 -11.22
N THR A 28 -10.89 23.96 -12.51
CA THR A 28 -10.37 23.00 -13.49
C THR A 28 -8.85 23.11 -13.68
N TYR A 29 -8.30 24.33 -13.59
CA TYR A 29 -6.84 24.57 -13.66
C TYR A 29 -6.11 23.99 -12.44
N VAL A 30 -6.62 24.23 -11.22
CA VAL A 30 -6.03 23.71 -9.98
C VAL A 30 -5.99 22.18 -9.99
N PHE A 31 -7.09 21.51 -10.35
CA PHE A 31 -7.11 20.05 -10.40
C PHE A 31 -6.13 19.48 -11.43
N LYS A 32 -5.99 20.11 -12.60
CA LYS A 32 -5.05 19.65 -13.64
C LYS A 32 -3.58 19.68 -13.21
N HIS A 33 -3.23 20.56 -12.28
CA HIS A 33 -1.86 20.71 -11.80
C HIS A 33 -1.58 19.91 -10.51
N TYR A 34 -2.62 19.54 -9.76
CA TYR A 34 -2.47 18.92 -8.45
C TYR A 34 -2.88 17.44 -8.40
N VAL A 35 -3.91 17.07 -9.18
CA VAL A 35 -4.46 15.71 -9.24
C VAL A 35 -4.12 15.10 -10.59
N HIS A 36 -3.34 14.04 -10.60
CA HIS A 36 -3.05 13.29 -11.81
C HIS A 36 -3.94 12.06 -11.92
N GLN A 37 -4.53 11.88 -13.11
CA GLN A 37 -5.20 10.64 -13.48
C GLN A 37 -4.20 9.76 -14.22
N SER A 38 -3.81 8.63 -13.63
CA SER A 38 -2.87 7.70 -14.24
C SER A 38 -3.15 6.25 -13.89
N GLN A 39 -3.00 5.40 -14.91
CA GLN A 39 -2.97 3.94 -14.76
C GLN A 39 -1.54 3.39 -14.75
N SER A 40 -0.54 4.24 -14.95
CA SER A 40 0.89 3.91 -14.85
C SER A 40 1.48 4.38 -13.51
N LEU A 41 2.69 3.93 -13.23
CA LEU A 41 3.45 4.33 -12.04
C LEU A 41 3.87 5.80 -12.12
N SER A 42 3.94 6.47 -10.96
CA SER A 42 4.57 7.79 -10.86
C SER A 42 6.05 7.73 -11.24
N ALA A 43 6.62 8.84 -11.69
CA ALA A 43 8.04 8.92 -12.04
C ALA A 43 8.95 8.49 -10.87
N GLY A 44 8.61 8.91 -9.64
CA GLY A 44 9.35 8.52 -8.44
C GLY A 44 9.28 7.03 -8.14
N GLU A 45 8.12 6.38 -8.31
CA GLU A 45 8.01 4.93 -8.16
C GLU A 45 8.81 4.19 -9.26
N GLN A 46 8.81 4.69 -10.50
CA GLN A 46 9.61 4.10 -11.59
C GLN A 46 11.12 4.16 -11.29
N GLU A 47 11.62 5.32 -10.85
CA GLU A 47 13.03 5.51 -10.50
C GLU A 47 13.44 4.61 -9.32
N PHE A 48 12.61 4.56 -8.27
CA PHE A 48 12.83 3.66 -7.15
C PHE A 48 12.94 2.21 -7.60
N LEU A 49 12.03 1.75 -8.45
CA LEU A 49 11.99 0.37 -8.91
C LEU A 49 13.17 0.02 -9.81
N LEU A 50 13.68 0.95 -10.60
CA LEU A 50 14.89 0.73 -11.39
C LEU A 50 16.07 0.36 -10.47
N GLN A 51 16.26 1.12 -9.38
CA GLN A 51 17.30 0.84 -8.39
C GLN A 51 17.00 -0.46 -7.62
N ARG A 52 15.75 -0.69 -7.23
CA ARG A 52 15.36 -1.90 -6.48
C ARG A 52 15.54 -3.17 -7.30
N LYS A 53 15.24 -3.13 -8.59
CA LYS A 53 15.44 -4.26 -9.51
C LYS A 53 16.90 -4.67 -9.61
N GLN A 54 17.85 -3.75 -9.46
CA GLN A 54 19.27 -4.09 -9.40
C GLN A 54 19.59 -4.97 -8.18
N VAL A 55 19.05 -4.60 -7.00
CA VAL A 55 19.18 -5.40 -5.77
C VAL A 55 18.54 -6.78 -5.94
N ALA A 56 17.34 -6.84 -6.51
CA ALA A 56 16.62 -8.08 -6.75
C ALA A 56 17.36 -8.98 -7.77
N LEU A 57 17.92 -8.41 -8.83
CA LEU A 57 18.71 -9.13 -9.82
C LEU A 57 19.94 -9.80 -9.19
N GLU A 58 20.67 -9.09 -8.33
CA GLU A 58 21.81 -9.66 -7.61
C GLU A 58 21.40 -10.81 -6.70
N ALA A 59 20.25 -10.68 -6.01
CA ALA A 59 19.71 -11.74 -5.15
C ALA A 59 19.30 -12.96 -5.97
N LEU A 60 18.59 -12.78 -7.09
CA LEU A 60 18.21 -13.87 -8.00
C LEU A 60 19.44 -14.61 -8.53
N ASN A 61 20.49 -13.88 -8.91
CA ASN A 61 21.75 -14.48 -9.37
C ASN A 61 22.42 -15.32 -8.28
N LYS A 62 22.43 -14.85 -7.01
CA LYS A 62 22.94 -15.63 -5.87
C LYS A 62 22.13 -16.90 -5.60
N LEU A 63 20.83 -16.86 -5.89
CA LEU A 63 19.92 -18.00 -5.81
C LEU A 63 20.01 -18.94 -7.03
N GLY A 64 20.87 -18.65 -8.01
CA GLY A 64 21.02 -19.43 -9.24
C GLY A 64 19.89 -19.21 -10.27
N ILE A 65 19.06 -18.19 -10.09
CA ILE A 65 17.97 -17.84 -11.00
C ILE A 65 18.50 -16.80 -12.00
N LYS A 66 18.68 -17.22 -13.26
CA LYS A 66 19.10 -16.32 -14.34
C LYS A 66 18.00 -15.30 -14.63
N SER A 67 18.35 -14.02 -14.59
CA SER A 67 17.47 -12.91 -14.96
C SER A 67 18.28 -11.78 -15.59
N THR A 68 17.59 -10.86 -16.24
CA THR A 68 18.06 -9.54 -16.66
C THR A 68 17.30 -8.49 -15.85
N LEU A 69 17.67 -7.21 -15.95
CA LEU A 69 16.97 -6.12 -15.27
C LEU A 69 15.49 -6.02 -15.71
N ASP A 70 15.22 -6.21 -17.00
CA ASP A 70 13.87 -6.17 -17.57
C ASP A 70 13.03 -7.39 -17.20
N SER A 71 13.69 -8.54 -17.03
CA SER A 71 13.02 -9.80 -16.69
C SER A 71 12.96 -10.08 -15.19
N VAL A 72 13.39 -9.16 -14.32
CA VAL A 72 13.23 -9.31 -12.86
C VAL A 72 11.73 -9.47 -12.57
N PRO A 73 11.30 -10.58 -11.93
CA PRO A 73 9.91 -10.76 -11.56
C PRO A 73 9.49 -9.74 -10.51
N HIS A 74 8.28 -9.22 -10.67
CA HIS A 74 7.67 -8.32 -9.71
C HIS A 74 7.07 -9.13 -8.56
N VAL A 75 7.89 -9.35 -7.53
CA VAL A 75 7.51 -10.07 -6.30
C VAL A 75 7.06 -9.08 -5.23
N ALA A 76 5.92 -9.33 -4.59
CA ALA A 76 5.42 -8.54 -3.47
C ALA A 76 5.15 -9.39 -2.23
N ILE A 77 5.39 -8.83 -1.05
CA ILE A 77 4.92 -9.39 0.23
C ILE A 77 3.77 -8.55 0.75
N LEU A 78 2.71 -9.21 1.20
CA LEU A 78 1.50 -8.57 1.71
C LEU A 78 1.20 -9.06 3.12
N GLY A 79 1.16 -8.15 4.09
CA GLY A 79 0.72 -8.47 5.44
C GLY A 79 -0.74 -8.09 5.66
N SER A 80 -1.52 -9.03 6.17
CA SER A 80 -2.91 -8.79 6.58
C SER A 80 -2.99 -7.96 7.86
N GLY A 81 -4.13 -7.33 8.13
CA GLY A 81 -4.39 -6.73 9.43
C GLY A 81 -4.49 -7.75 10.56
N GLY A 82 -4.45 -7.28 11.82
CA GLY A 82 -4.46 -8.16 13.01
C GLY A 82 -3.79 -7.60 14.26
N GLY A 83 -3.64 -6.27 14.36
CA GLY A 83 -2.99 -5.61 15.49
C GLY A 83 -1.54 -6.05 15.71
N GLN A 84 -1.11 -6.15 16.98
CA GLN A 84 0.27 -6.54 17.30
C GLN A 84 0.64 -7.95 16.80
N ARG A 85 -0.33 -8.88 16.71
CA ARG A 85 -0.08 -10.22 16.15
C ARG A 85 0.41 -10.13 14.71
N ALA A 86 -0.26 -9.32 13.88
CA ALA A 86 0.14 -9.09 12.50
C ALA A 86 1.49 -8.37 12.39
N SER A 87 1.73 -7.40 13.28
CA SER A 87 3.01 -6.69 13.36
C SER A 87 4.19 -7.65 13.63
N VAL A 88 4.08 -8.49 14.67
CA VAL A 88 5.12 -9.48 15.03
C VAL A 88 5.25 -10.55 13.96
N CYS A 89 4.13 -11.02 13.39
CA CYS A 89 4.13 -11.97 12.28
C CYS A 89 4.93 -11.44 11.09
N LEU A 90 4.69 -10.18 10.68
CA LEU A 90 5.43 -9.58 9.57
C LEU A 90 6.93 -9.55 9.84
N VAL A 91 7.35 -9.05 11.01
CA VAL A 91 8.78 -8.96 11.36
C VAL A 91 9.43 -10.34 11.39
N GLY A 92 8.77 -11.35 11.95
CA GLY A 92 9.27 -12.73 11.97
C GLY A 92 9.41 -13.33 10.57
N SER A 93 8.41 -13.12 9.71
CA SER A 93 8.47 -13.58 8.33
C SER A 93 9.58 -12.90 7.52
N LEU A 94 9.69 -11.57 7.61
CA LEU A 94 10.76 -10.81 6.94
C LEU A 94 12.15 -11.20 7.45
N TYR A 95 12.29 -11.45 8.76
CA TYR A 95 13.52 -11.95 9.36
C TYR A 95 13.94 -13.26 8.71
N GLN A 96 13.03 -14.23 8.65
CA GLN A 96 13.38 -15.51 8.07
C GLN A 96 13.65 -15.40 6.57
N LEU A 97 12.91 -14.57 5.83
CA LEU A 97 13.18 -14.33 4.41
C LEU A 97 14.57 -13.73 4.18
N GLU A 98 15.04 -12.85 5.05
CA GLU A 98 16.41 -12.32 5.03
C GLU A 98 17.42 -13.45 5.26
N LYS A 99 17.23 -14.28 6.29
CA LYS A 99 18.11 -15.44 6.57
C LYS A 99 18.13 -16.48 5.45
N GLU A 100 17.03 -16.64 4.73
CA GLU A 100 16.95 -17.54 3.58
C GLU A 100 17.42 -16.91 2.25
N GLY A 101 17.84 -15.63 2.26
CA GLY A 101 18.30 -14.91 1.06
C GLY A 101 17.18 -14.55 0.07
N LEU A 102 15.92 -14.63 0.49
CA LEU A 102 14.75 -14.38 -0.35
C LEU A 102 14.25 -12.93 -0.27
N LEU A 103 14.51 -12.22 0.84
CA LEU A 103 13.98 -10.86 1.06
C LEU A 103 14.41 -9.86 -0.02
N ASP A 104 15.65 -9.95 -0.49
CA ASP A 104 16.17 -9.04 -1.52
C ASP A 104 15.51 -9.24 -2.89
N THR A 105 14.83 -10.36 -3.15
CA THR A 105 14.08 -10.59 -4.40
C THR A 105 12.77 -9.82 -4.47
N VAL A 106 12.32 -9.26 -3.33
CA VAL A 106 11.01 -8.61 -3.19
C VAL A 106 11.09 -7.15 -3.64
N LEU A 107 10.21 -6.74 -4.55
CA LEU A 107 10.10 -5.35 -5.00
C LEU A 107 9.18 -4.51 -4.13
N TYR A 108 8.08 -5.10 -3.65
CA TYR A 108 7.02 -4.38 -2.92
C TYR A 108 6.72 -5.00 -1.55
N LEU A 109 6.47 -4.16 -0.56
CA LEU A 109 5.95 -4.56 0.75
C LEU A 109 4.65 -3.80 1.02
N GLY A 110 3.53 -4.51 0.94
CA GLY A 110 2.21 -3.97 1.22
C GLY A 110 1.75 -4.31 2.64
N GLY A 111 1.12 -3.35 3.32
CA GLY A 111 0.50 -3.60 4.62
C GLY A 111 -0.81 -2.88 4.84
N ILE A 112 -1.58 -3.43 5.77
CA ILE A 112 -2.85 -2.89 6.26
C ILE A 112 -2.96 -3.10 7.77
N SER A 113 -3.66 -2.21 8.48
CA SER A 113 -3.85 -2.32 9.94
C SER A 113 -2.54 -2.61 10.67
N GLY A 114 -2.51 -3.59 11.58
CA GLY A 114 -1.35 -3.95 12.39
C GLY A 114 -0.03 -4.20 11.63
N THR A 115 -0.07 -4.60 10.36
CA THR A 115 1.14 -4.70 9.53
C THR A 115 1.78 -3.33 9.27
N THR A 116 0.98 -2.27 9.16
CA THR A 116 1.48 -0.89 8.99
C THR A 116 2.32 -0.43 10.17
N LEU A 117 2.03 -0.92 11.40
CA LEU A 117 2.83 -0.66 12.60
C LEU A 117 4.23 -1.28 12.52
N ALA A 118 4.33 -2.48 11.94
CA ALA A 118 5.64 -3.09 11.69
C ALA A 118 6.39 -2.33 10.60
N MET A 119 5.72 -1.99 9.49
CA MET A 119 6.33 -1.23 8.39
C MET A 119 6.88 0.10 8.87
N SER A 120 6.09 0.93 9.58
CA SER A 120 6.58 2.21 10.10
C SER A 120 7.81 2.07 11.02
N SER A 121 7.87 0.99 11.82
CA SER A 121 9.05 0.67 12.63
C SER A 121 10.25 0.27 11.78
N LEU A 122 10.04 -0.54 10.74
CA LEU A 122 11.07 -0.99 9.83
C LEU A 122 11.66 0.17 9.04
N TYR A 123 10.83 0.97 8.37
CA TYR A 123 11.28 2.07 7.50
C TYR A 123 11.87 3.26 8.27
N SER A 124 11.70 3.33 9.60
CA SER A 124 12.51 4.25 10.44
C SER A 124 14.01 3.94 10.42
N ASP A 125 14.40 2.76 9.92
CA ASP A 125 15.79 2.39 9.66
C ASP A 125 16.01 2.27 8.13
N PRO A 126 16.80 3.18 7.52
CA PRO A 126 17.01 3.19 6.07
C PRO A 126 17.58 1.89 5.51
N GLN A 127 18.17 1.01 6.32
CA GLN A 127 18.80 -0.24 5.87
C GLN A 127 18.21 -1.47 6.56
N TRP A 128 16.96 -1.41 7.02
CA TRP A 128 16.33 -2.48 7.80
C TRP A 128 16.39 -3.85 7.12
N SER A 129 16.25 -3.91 5.80
CA SER A 129 16.25 -5.19 5.05
C SER A 129 17.59 -5.92 5.12
N LYS A 130 18.68 -5.22 5.43
CA LYS A 130 20.03 -5.79 5.61
C LYS A 130 20.35 -6.16 7.06
N ASN A 131 19.51 -5.78 8.02
CA ASN A 131 19.72 -6.05 9.43
C ASN A 131 18.39 -6.27 10.17
N MET A 132 17.77 -7.42 9.90
CA MET A 132 16.53 -7.82 10.56
C MET A 132 16.73 -8.16 12.04
N ASP A 133 17.95 -8.45 12.50
CA ASP A 133 18.24 -8.70 13.92
C ASP A 133 17.93 -7.45 14.77
N LYS A 134 18.24 -6.25 14.27
CA LYS A 134 17.87 -5.00 14.93
C LYS A 134 16.35 -4.79 14.97
N ALA A 135 15.64 -5.15 13.90
CA ALA A 135 14.18 -5.06 13.86
C ALA A 135 13.51 -6.01 14.88
N VAL A 136 14.03 -7.24 15.00
CA VAL A 136 13.58 -8.20 16.03
C VAL A 136 13.87 -7.68 17.43
N TYR A 137 15.08 -7.15 17.67
CA TYR A 137 15.44 -6.56 18.96
C TYR A 137 14.47 -5.43 19.38
N ARG A 138 14.02 -4.60 18.42
CA ARG A 138 13.05 -3.52 18.69
C ARG A 138 11.71 -4.04 19.22
N LEU A 139 11.24 -5.21 18.79
CA LEU A 139 10.02 -5.82 19.35
C LEU A 139 10.14 -6.07 20.85
N SER A 140 11.35 -6.30 21.35
CA SER A 140 11.68 -6.58 22.74
C SER A 140 12.18 -5.37 23.52
N ALA A 141 12.28 -4.20 22.89
CA ALA A 141 12.79 -2.98 23.52
C ALA A 141 11.94 -2.53 24.73
N PRO A 142 12.44 -1.63 25.60
CA PRO A 142 11.62 -0.98 26.62
C PRO A 142 10.51 -0.13 25.99
N ARG A 143 9.39 0.05 26.68
CA ARG A 143 8.32 0.98 26.24
C ARG A 143 8.82 2.42 26.26
N VAL A 144 8.20 3.27 25.42
CA VAL A 144 8.42 4.73 25.45
C VAL A 144 8.06 5.26 26.84
N ARG A 145 8.87 6.21 27.35
CA ARG A 145 8.64 6.74 28.70
C ARG A 145 7.33 7.55 28.71
N PRO A 146 6.47 7.43 29.74
CA PRO A 146 5.22 8.18 29.80
C PRO A 146 5.37 9.70 29.62
N LEU A 147 6.47 10.28 30.13
CA LEU A 147 6.79 11.69 29.95
C LEU A 147 6.99 12.09 28.49
N GLU A 148 7.58 11.22 27.67
CA GLU A 148 7.79 11.48 26.24
C GLU A 148 6.45 11.45 25.49
N VAL A 149 5.57 10.50 25.81
CA VAL A 149 4.20 10.44 25.27
C VAL A 149 3.43 11.72 25.59
N VAL A 150 3.51 12.19 26.84
CA VAL A 150 2.85 13.45 27.26
C VAL A 150 3.45 14.67 26.57
N SER A 151 4.77 14.69 26.38
CA SER A 151 5.43 15.77 25.65
C SER A 151 4.99 15.81 24.20
N TRP A 152 4.93 14.65 23.54
CA TRP A 152 4.46 14.52 22.17
C TRP A 152 3.01 14.99 22.03
N LEU A 153 2.11 14.54 22.91
CA LEU A 153 0.70 14.97 22.92
C LEU A 153 0.55 16.48 23.11
N ARG A 154 1.38 17.10 23.95
CA ARG A 154 1.33 18.56 24.17
C ARG A 154 1.70 19.33 22.91
N GLU A 155 2.74 18.89 22.20
CA GLU A 155 3.15 19.55 20.95
C GLU A 155 2.08 19.32 19.88
N ARG A 156 1.59 18.09 19.74
CA ARG A 156 0.54 17.71 18.79
C ARG A 156 -0.77 18.48 19.00
N ALA A 157 -1.16 18.72 20.25
CA ALA A 157 -2.37 19.47 20.58
C ALA A 157 -2.34 20.95 20.16
N LYS A 158 -1.18 21.47 19.72
CA LYS A 158 -1.07 22.82 19.14
C LYS A 158 -1.46 22.87 17.66
N GLU A 159 -1.52 21.71 16.99
CA GLU A 159 -1.86 21.63 15.58
C GLU A 159 -3.36 21.80 15.34
N LYS A 160 -3.71 22.31 14.16
CA LYS A 160 -5.07 22.69 13.79
C LYS A 160 -6.07 21.51 13.80
N HIS A 161 -5.60 20.29 13.55
CA HIS A 161 -6.43 19.10 13.34
C HIS A 161 -6.27 18.01 14.41
N PHE A 162 -5.86 18.36 15.63
CA PHE A 162 -5.74 17.39 16.74
C PHE A 162 -7.07 16.68 17.05
N SER A 163 -7.04 15.36 17.15
CA SER A 163 -8.21 14.50 17.26
C SER A 163 -8.01 13.36 18.26
N LEU A 164 -9.08 12.57 18.51
CA LEU A 164 -8.98 11.34 19.31
C LEU A 164 -8.00 10.33 18.73
N SER A 165 -7.77 10.39 17.43
CA SER A 165 -6.99 9.38 16.77
C SER A 165 -5.48 9.72 16.82
N ASP A 166 -5.07 10.99 17.02
CA ASP A 166 -3.70 11.33 17.44
C ASP A 166 -3.34 10.72 18.81
N ILE A 167 -4.31 10.79 19.73
CA ILE A 167 -4.23 10.20 21.07
C ILE A 167 -4.10 8.66 20.99
N TRP A 168 -4.74 8.04 20.01
CA TRP A 168 -4.63 6.60 19.76
C TRP A 168 -3.32 6.22 19.07
N GLY A 169 -2.90 6.98 18.07
CA GLY A 169 -1.66 6.79 17.33
C GLY A 169 -0.48 6.74 18.29
N VAL A 170 -0.33 7.75 19.15
CA VAL A 170 0.77 7.81 20.11
C VAL A 170 0.76 6.64 21.09
N ILE A 171 -0.40 6.15 21.51
CA ILE A 171 -0.48 5.00 22.43
C ILE A 171 -0.12 3.71 21.74
N THR A 172 -0.61 3.53 20.52
CA THR A 172 -0.33 2.35 19.71
C THR A 172 1.17 2.30 19.42
N SER A 173 1.76 3.41 18.98
CA SER A 173 3.21 3.49 18.73
C SER A 173 4.01 3.32 20.04
N ALA A 174 3.64 3.98 21.14
CA ALA A 174 4.35 3.85 22.41
C ALA A 174 4.26 2.45 23.05
N SER A 175 3.13 1.76 22.88
CA SER A 175 2.84 0.49 23.56
C SER A 175 3.17 -0.74 22.71
N ILE A 176 3.02 -0.65 21.38
CA ILE A 176 3.21 -1.76 20.44
C ILE A 176 4.56 -1.65 19.72
N THR A 177 4.82 -0.54 19.03
CA THR A 177 6.08 -0.35 18.29
C THR A 177 7.22 0.16 19.17
N LYS A 178 6.88 0.60 20.38
CA LYS A 178 7.80 1.10 21.43
C LYS A 178 8.64 2.28 20.96
N GLN A 179 8.11 3.09 20.05
CA GLN A 179 8.77 4.24 19.46
C GLN A 179 7.73 5.30 19.06
N LEU A 180 8.15 6.57 19.07
CA LEU A 180 7.38 7.68 18.49
C LEU A 180 8.02 8.07 17.16
N TYR A 181 7.21 8.24 16.11
CA TYR A 181 7.69 8.55 14.77
C TYR A 181 7.36 10.00 14.42
N LEU A 182 8.39 10.76 14.05
CA LEU A 182 8.26 12.11 13.48
C LEU A 182 8.66 12.17 12.01
N GLN A 183 9.10 11.04 11.44
CA GLN A 183 9.43 10.91 10.03
C GLN A 183 8.15 10.94 9.19
N HIS A 184 8.28 11.41 7.94
CA HIS A 184 7.18 11.46 7.00
C HIS A 184 7.19 10.23 6.09
N LEU A 185 6.08 9.99 5.38
CA LEU A 185 5.98 8.85 4.47
C LEU A 185 6.89 9.03 3.25
N SER A 186 7.13 10.26 2.80
CA SER A 186 8.06 10.56 1.71
C SER A 186 9.50 10.12 2.00
N ASP A 187 9.90 10.13 3.28
CA ASP A 187 11.22 9.68 3.73
C ASP A 187 11.43 8.17 3.47
N ASP A 188 10.37 7.36 3.51
CA ASP A 188 10.41 5.91 3.31
C ASP A 188 10.82 5.52 1.86
N GLY A 189 10.75 6.47 0.91
CA GLY A 189 11.08 6.29 -0.52
C GLY A 189 12.53 6.58 -0.89
N MET A 190 13.35 7.05 0.05
CA MET A 190 14.70 7.53 -0.25
C MET A 190 15.75 6.42 -0.46
N ASN A 191 15.44 5.18 -0.10
CA ASN A 191 16.39 4.07 -0.18
C ASN A 191 15.82 2.78 -0.78
N ALA A 192 16.19 2.50 -2.03
CA ALA A 192 15.81 1.31 -2.78
C ALA A 192 16.48 -0.01 -2.30
N ILE A 193 17.29 0.04 -1.24
CA ILE A 193 17.80 -1.16 -0.54
C ILE A 193 16.66 -1.94 0.13
N ASN A 194 15.55 -1.28 0.47
CA ASN A 194 14.36 -1.93 1.01
C ASN A 194 13.30 -2.12 -0.10
N PRO A 195 12.37 -3.08 0.04
CA PRO A 195 11.18 -3.12 -0.82
C PRO A 195 10.41 -1.78 -0.80
N TYR A 196 9.69 -1.47 -1.87
CA TYR A 196 8.84 -0.28 -1.96
C TYR A 196 7.61 -0.43 -1.04
N PRO A 197 7.41 0.48 -0.06
CA PRO A 197 6.29 0.36 0.87
C PRO A 197 4.97 0.84 0.25
N ILE A 198 3.91 0.07 0.48
CA ILE A 198 2.53 0.43 0.10
C ILE A 198 1.64 0.30 1.34
N TYR A 199 1.12 1.43 1.81
CA TYR A 199 0.18 1.50 2.92
C TYR A 199 -1.26 1.72 2.41
N ASN A 200 -2.26 1.22 3.14
CA ASN A 200 -3.61 1.08 2.57
C ASN A 200 -4.74 1.40 3.55
N ALA A 201 -5.70 2.22 3.10
CA ALA A 201 -6.91 2.65 3.79
C ALA A 201 -8.12 2.49 2.88
N VAL A 202 -9.30 2.72 3.44
CA VAL A 202 -10.53 2.90 2.68
C VAL A 202 -11.26 4.17 3.13
N ASP A 203 -11.98 4.82 2.22
CA ASP A 203 -12.85 5.92 2.60
C ASP A 203 -14.16 5.41 3.24
N LYS A 204 -14.45 5.90 4.45
CA LYS A 204 -15.64 5.56 5.23
C LYS A 204 -16.94 5.96 4.55
N ASN A 205 -16.98 7.10 3.86
CA ASN A 205 -18.21 7.61 3.26
C ASN A 205 -18.70 6.68 2.14
N CYS A 206 -17.78 6.16 1.34
CA CYS A 206 -18.11 5.20 0.30
C CYS A 206 -18.41 3.80 0.87
N LEU A 207 -17.66 3.37 1.90
CA LEU A 207 -17.85 2.04 2.52
C LEU A 207 -19.25 1.83 3.11
N ARG A 208 -19.94 2.90 3.57
CA ARG A 208 -21.31 2.84 4.10
C ARG A 208 -22.33 2.22 3.12
N HIS A 209 -22.01 2.18 1.83
CA HIS A 209 -22.88 1.62 0.79
C HIS A 209 -22.55 0.16 0.45
N GLY A 210 -21.67 -0.49 1.24
CA GLY A 210 -21.24 -1.87 1.09
C GLY A 210 -19.75 -1.99 0.71
N PRO A 211 -19.11 -3.14 0.99
CA PRO A 211 -17.67 -3.34 0.79
C PRO A 211 -17.26 -3.15 -0.68
N LEU A 212 -18.04 -3.67 -1.64
CA LEU A 212 -17.78 -3.49 -3.08
C LEU A 212 -17.95 -2.05 -3.58
N ARG A 213 -18.52 -1.16 -2.78
CA ARG A 213 -18.62 0.28 -3.06
C ARG A 213 -17.61 1.11 -2.28
N GLY A 214 -16.89 0.50 -1.34
CA GLY A 214 -15.73 1.10 -0.70
C GLY A 214 -14.71 1.53 -1.76
N LYS A 215 -14.01 2.63 -1.50
CA LYS A 215 -12.97 3.13 -2.38
C LYS A 215 -11.63 2.95 -1.72
N TRP A 216 -10.79 2.13 -2.35
CA TRP A 216 -9.47 1.81 -1.86
C TRP A 216 -8.55 3.01 -1.98
N PHE A 217 -7.85 3.35 -0.90
CA PHE A 217 -6.92 4.46 -0.86
C PHE A 217 -5.52 3.92 -0.56
N GLU A 218 -4.60 4.10 -1.49
CA GLU A 218 -3.19 3.74 -1.30
C GLU A 218 -2.37 4.98 -0.91
N LEU A 219 -1.40 4.77 -0.02
CA LEU A 219 -0.35 5.72 0.31
C LEU A 219 1.01 5.07 0.06
N THR A 220 1.83 5.72 -0.75
CA THR A 220 3.22 5.33 -1.03
C THR A 220 4.14 6.53 -0.77
N PRO A 221 5.47 6.39 -0.79
CA PRO A 221 6.35 7.53 -0.62
C PRO A 221 6.20 8.65 -1.68
N HIS A 222 5.72 8.30 -2.89
CA HIS A 222 5.67 9.25 -4.01
C HIS A 222 4.28 9.74 -4.37
N GLU A 223 3.26 8.90 -4.19
CA GLU A 223 1.88 9.27 -4.45
C GLU A 223 0.88 8.64 -3.47
N ALA A 224 -0.24 9.30 -3.31
CA ALA A 224 -1.36 8.87 -2.52
C ALA A 224 -2.67 9.12 -3.28
N GLY A 225 -3.62 8.19 -3.20
CA GLY A 225 -4.87 8.35 -3.94
C GLY A 225 -5.73 7.11 -4.04
N PHE A 226 -6.77 7.20 -4.87
CA PHE A 226 -7.77 6.17 -5.04
C PHE A 226 -7.42 5.23 -6.18
N THR A 227 -6.98 4.01 -5.85
CA THR A 227 -6.55 2.99 -6.82
C THR A 227 -7.64 2.68 -7.86
N ASP A 228 -8.89 2.59 -7.42
CA ASP A 228 -10.03 2.27 -8.30
C ASP A 228 -10.37 3.38 -9.29
N LEU A 229 -10.05 4.63 -8.95
CA LEU A 229 -10.34 5.80 -9.77
C LEU A 229 -9.14 6.19 -10.64
N GLY A 230 -7.95 5.67 -10.32
CA GLY A 230 -6.70 6.08 -10.95
C GLY A 230 -6.35 7.55 -10.68
N LEU A 231 -6.84 8.13 -9.57
CA LEU A 231 -6.65 9.54 -9.23
C LEU A 231 -5.74 9.67 -8.02
N PHE A 232 -4.65 10.41 -8.20
CA PHE A 232 -3.56 10.53 -7.25
C PHE A 232 -3.10 11.97 -7.08
N ILE A 233 -2.43 12.22 -5.96
CA ILE A 233 -1.65 13.42 -5.67
C ILE A 233 -0.26 12.98 -5.19
N ASN A 234 0.71 13.89 -5.18
CA ASN A 234 1.98 13.60 -4.51
C ASN A 234 1.75 13.48 -2.98
N THR A 235 2.40 12.50 -2.36
CA THR A 235 2.22 12.15 -0.95
C THR A 235 2.45 13.32 0.02
N SER A 236 3.37 14.23 -0.29
CA SER A 236 3.62 15.41 0.55
C SER A 236 2.40 16.32 0.69
N HIS A 237 1.50 16.28 -0.29
CA HIS A 237 0.30 17.10 -0.36
C HIS A 237 -0.93 16.49 0.34
N VAL A 238 -0.83 15.26 0.83
CA VAL A 238 -1.93 14.62 1.55
C VAL A 238 -2.26 15.44 2.80
N GLY A 239 -3.49 15.94 2.91
CA GLY A 239 -3.94 16.80 4.01
C GLY A 239 -3.88 18.30 3.74
N SER A 240 -3.34 18.72 2.59
CA SER A 240 -3.33 20.12 2.16
C SER A 240 -4.64 20.52 1.47
N LYS A 241 -5.01 21.81 1.52
CA LYS A 241 -6.19 22.33 0.83
C LYS A 241 -5.90 22.65 -0.64
N ASN A 242 -6.86 22.32 -1.51
CA ASN A 242 -6.79 22.64 -2.94
C ASN A 242 -6.81 24.14 -3.25
N GLU A 243 -7.34 24.98 -2.36
CA GLU A 243 -7.59 26.41 -2.65
C GLU A 243 -6.31 27.25 -2.78
N GLU A 244 -5.16 26.78 -2.28
CA GLU A 244 -3.91 27.54 -2.29
C GLU A 244 -3.00 27.26 -3.51
N GLY A 245 -3.40 26.31 -4.37
CA GLY A 245 -2.56 25.88 -5.49
C GLY A 245 -1.27 25.16 -5.03
N PRO A 246 -0.31 24.92 -5.93
CA PRO A 246 0.94 24.20 -5.62
C PRO A 246 1.89 24.97 -4.67
N GLU A 247 1.60 26.23 -4.34
CA GLU A 247 2.40 27.10 -3.47
C GLU A 247 1.86 27.21 -2.03
N GLY A 248 0.75 26.52 -1.72
CA GLY A 248 0.17 26.48 -0.37
C GLY A 248 1.06 25.79 0.67
N GLU A 249 0.76 26.03 1.96
CA GLU A 249 1.52 25.44 3.05
C GLU A 249 1.35 23.90 3.04
N VAL A 250 2.43 23.19 2.68
CA VAL A 250 2.46 21.73 2.60
C VAL A 250 2.53 21.15 4.01
N MET A 251 1.43 20.58 4.49
CA MET A 251 1.42 19.75 5.70
C MET A 251 1.47 18.27 5.31
N GLU A 252 2.67 17.73 5.11
CA GLU A 252 2.83 16.29 4.98
C GLU A 252 2.51 15.59 6.31
N MET A 253 1.82 14.46 6.24
CA MET A 253 1.54 13.66 7.42
C MET A 253 2.76 12.89 7.89
N ASP A 254 3.01 12.96 9.19
CA ASP A 254 3.96 12.07 9.83
C ASP A 254 3.43 10.62 9.90
N MET A 255 4.35 9.67 10.09
CA MET A 255 4.02 8.26 10.15
C MET A 255 3.11 7.87 11.33
N THR A 256 2.99 8.69 12.38
CA THR A 256 2.04 8.46 13.48
C THR A 256 0.60 8.76 13.03
N GLN A 257 0.38 9.85 12.28
CA GLN A 257 -0.90 10.19 11.64
C GLN A 257 -1.32 9.16 10.59
N VAL A 258 -0.33 8.65 9.85
CA VAL A 258 -0.54 7.59 8.87
C VAL A 258 -0.98 6.30 9.58
N GLN A 259 -0.24 5.86 10.61
CA GLN A 259 -0.57 4.68 11.42
C GLN A 259 -1.96 4.78 12.06
N GLU A 260 -2.29 5.94 12.61
CA GLU A 260 -3.59 6.23 13.20
C GLU A 260 -4.75 5.81 12.29
N ARG A 261 -4.76 6.33 11.05
CA ARG A 261 -5.85 6.14 10.10
C ARG A 261 -6.02 4.67 9.74
N PHE A 262 -4.90 4.01 9.50
CA PHE A 262 -4.85 2.61 9.10
C PHE A 262 -5.17 1.63 10.21
N ASN A 263 -5.14 2.02 11.49
CA ASN A 263 -5.40 1.13 12.63
C ASN A 263 -6.71 1.47 13.38
N SER A 264 -7.57 2.31 12.78
CA SER A 264 -8.80 2.82 13.38
C SER A 264 -9.89 1.76 13.61
N TRP A 265 -9.83 0.58 12.97
CA TRP A 265 -10.81 -0.51 13.14
C TRP A 265 -10.76 -1.18 14.53
N VAL A 266 -9.65 -1.07 15.25
CA VAL A 266 -9.49 -1.64 16.60
C VAL A 266 -10.50 -1.06 17.61
N LEU A 267 -11.25 -0.02 17.24
CA LEU A 267 -11.83 0.94 18.18
C LEU A 267 -13.36 0.82 18.40
N GLU A 268 -14.13 0.11 17.57
CA GLU A 268 -15.56 -0.09 17.84
C GLU A 268 -15.83 -1.10 18.99
N PRO A 269 -15.26 -2.33 18.99
CA PRO A 269 -15.37 -3.24 20.13
C PRO A 269 -14.39 -2.90 21.28
N GLY A 270 -13.35 -2.11 20.99
CA GLY A 270 -12.21 -1.85 21.89
C GLY A 270 -12.42 -0.71 22.89
N ARG A 271 -13.46 0.11 22.76
CA ARG A 271 -13.69 1.33 23.57
C ARG A 271 -13.43 1.15 25.07
N GLN A 272 -13.95 0.07 25.67
CA GLN A 272 -13.75 -0.21 27.10
C GLN A 272 -12.31 -0.62 27.44
N LYS A 273 -11.65 -1.40 26.58
CA LYS A 273 -10.24 -1.82 26.77
C LYS A 273 -9.27 -0.65 26.57
N VAL A 274 -9.57 0.26 25.65
CA VAL A 274 -8.82 1.51 25.45
C VAL A 274 -8.88 2.36 26.71
N MET A 275 -10.09 2.57 27.26
CA MET A 275 -10.26 3.28 28.54
C MET A 275 -9.46 2.61 29.66
N ALA A 276 -9.47 1.27 29.73
CA ALA A 276 -8.67 0.54 30.71
C ALA A 276 -7.15 0.74 30.53
N SER A 277 -6.63 0.79 29.30
CA SER A 277 -5.21 1.08 29.02
C SER A 277 -4.83 2.51 29.41
N PHE A 278 -5.70 3.48 29.16
CA PHE A 278 -5.52 4.87 29.62
C PHE A 278 -5.53 4.97 31.14
N GLN A 279 -6.47 4.28 31.80
CA GLN A 279 -6.51 4.17 33.26
C GLN A 279 -5.21 3.59 33.77
N THR A 280 -4.75 2.49 33.18
CA THR A 280 -3.50 1.82 33.55
C THR A 280 -2.28 2.73 33.36
N LEU A 281 -2.22 3.48 32.25
CA LEU A 281 -1.15 4.44 32.01
C LEU A 281 -1.18 5.57 33.05
N SER A 282 -2.36 6.11 33.35
CA SER A 282 -2.55 7.13 34.39
C SER A 282 -2.17 6.61 35.78
N ASP A 283 -2.53 5.38 36.10
CA ASP A 283 -2.26 4.73 37.38
C ASP A 283 -0.77 4.37 37.54
N SER A 284 -0.08 4.12 36.43
CA SER A 284 1.37 3.87 36.41
C SER A 284 2.23 5.11 36.66
N LEU A 285 1.63 6.31 36.65
CA LEU A 285 2.33 7.56 36.95
C LEU A 285 2.36 7.81 38.45
N SER A 286 3.54 8.18 38.95
CA SER A 286 3.70 8.68 40.32
C SER A 286 2.82 9.92 40.54
N GLU A 287 2.24 10.04 41.73
CA GLU A 287 1.46 11.22 42.13
C GLU A 287 2.25 12.52 41.89
N GLY A 288 1.63 13.49 41.23
CA GLY A 288 2.26 14.76 40.89
C GLY A 288 1.71 15.43 39.62
N PRO A 289 2.33 16.54 39.18
CA PRO A 289 1.81 17.41 38.12
C PRO A 289 1.62 16.71 36.76
N VAL A 290 2.34 15.61 36.56
CA VAL A 290 2.29 14.79 35.34
C VAL A 290 1.02 13.94 35.33
N LYS A 291 0.72 13.28 36.46
CA LYS A 291 -0.50 12.48 36.63
C LYS A 291 -1.74 13.35 36.56
N GLU A 292 -1.72 14.54 37.17
CA GLU A 292 -2.81 15.51 37.08
C GLU A 292 -3.08 15.95 35.63
N LYS A 293 -2.02 16.23 34.86
CA LYS A 293 -2.15 16.60 33.44
C LYS A 293 -2.66 15.44 32.57
N VAL A 294 -2.20 14.21 32.82
CA VAL A 294 -2.68 13.01 32.10
C VAL A 294 -4.14 12.73 32.43
N THR A 295 -4.52 12.82 33.71
CA THR A 295 -5.91 12.68 34.17
C THR A 295 -6.80 13.75 33.55
N TRP A 296 -6.32 14.99 33.47
CA TRP A 296 -7.03 16.08 32.82
C TRP A 296 -7.21 15.86 31.30
N MET A 297 -6.19 15.35 30.61
CA MET A 297 -6.31 14.98 29.18
C MET A 297 -7.34 13.86 28.98
N ILE A 298 -7.36 12.85 29.87
CA ILE A 298 -8.37 11.77 29.85
C ILE A 298 -9.78 12.36 30.03
N GLN A 299 -9.95 13.27 31.00
CA GLN A 299 -11.23 13.95 31.26
C GLN A 299 -11.68 14.85 30.10
N LYS A 300 -10.74 15.43 29.34
CA LYS A 300 -11.03 16.25 28.14
C LYS A 300 -11.26 15.42 26.88
N GLY A 301 -10.64 14.24 26.76
CA GLY A 301 -10.90 13.29 25.68
C GLY A 301 -12.24 12.56 25.82
N LEU A 302 -12.71 12.31 27.06
CA LEU A 302 -13.97 11.64 27.38
C LEU A 302 -15.22 12.19 26.65
N PRO A 303 -15.44 13.51 26.56
CA PRO A 303 -16.54 14.11 25.78
C PRO A 303 -16.40 13.93 24.26
N MET A 304 -15.18 13.93 23.72
CA MET A 304 -14.93 13.72 22.27
C MET A 304 -15.33 12.30 21.84
N ILE A 305 -15.27 11.34 22.76
CA ILE A 305 -15.73 9.95 22.55
C ILE A 305 -17.26 9.88 22.39
N GLY A 306 -18.00 10.92 22.82
CA GLY A 306 -19.46 11.00 22.68
C GLY A 306 -19.94 11.22 21.25
N ASN A 307 -19.17 11.96 20.42
CA ASN A 307 -19.54 12.29 19.02
C ASN A 307 -18.86 11.38 17.99
N TRP A 308 -17.80 10.64 18.36
CA TRP A 308 -17.14 9.63 17.51
C TRP A 308 -16.69 10.15 16.13
N GLU A 309 -16.18 11.39 16.07
CA GLU A 309 -15.58 11.96 14.87
C GLU A 309 -14.06 11.67 14.87
N TRP A 310 -13.62 10.85 13.91
CA TRP A 310 -12.21 10.47 13.71
C TRP A 310 -11.47 11.51 12.87
N GLY A 311 -10.14 11.48 12.91
CA GLY A 311 -9.27 12.33 12.10
C GLY A 311 -9.76 12.41 10.65
N THR A 312 -10.04 13.63 10.21
CA THR A 312 -10.40 13.94 8.83
C THR A 312 -9.18 14.45 8.10
N THR A 313 -9.17 14.27 6.78
CA THR A 313 -8.17 14.89 5.93
C THR A 313 -8.86 15.70 4.86
N GLU A 314 -8.26 16.82 4.50
CA GLU A 314 -8.73 17.64 3.39
C GLU A 314 -8.86 16.76 2.13
N ASN A 315 -10.00 16.89 1.45
CA ASN A 315 -10.31 16.08 0.28
C ASN A 315 -9.82 16.75 -1.00
N PHE A 316 -8.73 16.23 -1.56
CA PHE A 316 -8.19 16.72 -2.83
C PHE A 316 -9.13 16.49 -4.03
N LEU A 317 -10.21 15.72 -3.88
CA LEU A 317 -11.25 15.51 -4.89
C LEU A 317 -12.57 16.23 -4.57
N TYR A 318 -12.60 17.12 -3.57
CA TYR A 318 -13.80 17.89 -3.27
C TYR A 318 -14.21 18.75 -4.47
N GLN A 319 -15.47 18.65 -4.91
CA GLN A 319 -15.99 19.32 -6.12
C GLN A 319 -15.22 18.99 -7.40
N TYR A 320 -14.55 17.84 -7.46
CA TYR A 320 -13.85 17.40 -8.67
C TYR A 320 -14.83 17.28 -9.85
N PRO A 321 -14.52 17.88 -11.02
CA PRO A 321 -15.47 18.00 -12.13
C PRO A 321 -15.69 16.70 -12.91
N GLY A 322 -14.87 15.67 -12.70
CA GLY A 322 -14.97 14.39 -13.42
C GLY A 322 -16.13 13.53 -12.93
N ALA A 323 -17.03 13.15 -13.85
CA ALA A 323 -18.22 12.31 -13.58
C ALA A 323 -17.89 10.90 -13.06
N GLU A 324 -16.63 10.47 -13.16
CA GLU A 324 -16.14 9.17 -12.69
C GLU A 324 -15.95 9.11 -11.16
N VAL A 325 -15.86 10.27 -10.50
CA VAL A 325 -15.69 10.36 -9.05
C VAL A 325 -17.07 10.29 -8.36
N PRO A 326 -17.31 9.29 -7.49
CA PRO A 326 -18.60 9.15 -6.83
C PRO A 326 -18.88 10.30 -5.86
N SER A 327 -20.14 10.64 -5.68
CA SER A 327 -20.59 11.72 -4.78
C SER A 327 -20.25 11.49 -3.30
N CYS A 328 -19.99 10.23 -2.90
CA CYS A 328 -19.46 9.92 -1.58
C CYS A 328 -18.05 10.50 -1.33
N ILE A 329 -17.30 10.79 -2.40
CA ILE A 329 -16.01 11.48 -2.37
C ILE A 329 -16.20 12.95 -2.78
N SER A 330 -16.63 13.21 -4.02
CA SER A 330 -16.62 14.59 -4.57
C SER A 330 -17.55 15.55 -3.82
N GLY A 331 -18.59 15.04 -3.15
CA GLY A 331 -19.52 15.83 -2.35
C GLY A 331 -19.09 16.05 -0.90
N LYS A 332 -17.86 15.69 -0.51
CA LYS A 332 -17.36 15.82 0.87
C LYS A 332 -16.11 16.71 0.89
N GLU A 333 -16.11 17.73 1.74
CA GLU A 333 -14.93 18.59 1.95
C GLU A 333 -13.74 17.82 2.56
N ASN A 334 -14.06 16.77 3.31
CA ASN A 334 -13.07 15.98 4.04
C ASN A 334 -13.23 14.49 3.72
N LEU A 335 -12.11 13.80 3.51
CA LEU A 335 -12.06 12.34 3.47
C LEU A 335 -12.01 11.78 4.89
N GLN A 336 -12.61 10.61 5.05
CA GLN A 336 -12.57 9.83 6.29
C GLN A 336 -11.86 8.51 6.02
N LEU A 337 -10.53 8.54 6.04
CA LEU A 337 -9.70 7.35 5.82
C LEU A 337 -9.71 6.47 7.07
N ILE A 338 -10.14 5.23 6.89
CA ILE A 338 -10.21 4.22 7.95
C ILE A 338 -9.43 2.96 7.54
N ASP A 339 -9.21 2.09 8.52
CA ASP A 339 -8.52 0.81 8.34
C ASP A 339 -9.17 -0.02 7.22
N GLY A 340 -8.41 -0.34 6.17
CA GLY A 340 -8.95 -1.07 5.04
C GLY A 340 -9.25 -2.54 5.33
N GLY A 341 -8.84 -3.08 6.49
CA GLY A 341 -9.28 -4.38 6.99
C GLY A 341 -10.80 -4.49 7.18
N LEU A 342 -11.50 -3.35 7.23
CA LEU A 342 -12.96 -3.26 7.20
C LEU A 342 -13.59 -3.59 5.84
N MET A 343 -12.83 -3.45 4.75
CA MET A 343 -13.27 -3.82 3.40
C MET A 343 -12.66 -5.16 2.99
N MET A 344 -11.34 -5.29 3.13
CA MET A 344 -10.60 -6.49 2.81
C MET A 344 -9.29 -6.50 3.61
N ASN A 345 -9.05 -7.57 4.35
CA ASN A 345 -7.92 -7.66 5.28
C ASN A 345 -6.56 -7.98 4.61
N MET A 346 -6.33 -7.54 3.37
CA MET A 346 -5.06 -7.70 2.64
C MET A 346 -4.90 -6.56 1.62
N PRO A 347 -3.68 -6.02 1.46
CA PRO A 347 -3.40 -4.92 0.53
C PRO A 347 -3.24 -5.38 -0.93
N LEU A 348 -4.23 -6.12 -1.44
CA LEU A 348 -4.23 -6.65 -2.81
C LEU A 348 -4.54 -5.62 -3.91
N PRO A 349 -5.51 -4.69 -3.75
CA PRO A 349 -5.99 -3.84 -4.84
C PRO A 349 -4.90 -3.08 -5.61
N PRO A 350 -3.90 -2.47 -4.95
CA PRO A 350 -2.86 -1.71 -5.66
C PRO A 350 -1.90 -2.57 -6.48
N LEU A 351 -1.93 -3.90 -6.31
CA LEU A 351 -1.04 -4.86 -6.96
C LEU A 351 -1.77 -5.75 -7.96
N LEU A 352 -3.09 -5.60 -8.09
CA LEU A 352 -3.88 -6.30 -9.11
C LEU A 352 -3.97 -5.47 -10.40
N GLY A 353 -3.47 -6.04 -11.50
CA GLY A 353 -3.51 -5.47 -12.84
C GLY A 353 -2.20 -4.84 -13.30
N GLU A 354 -2.29 -4.03 -14.36
CA GLU A 354 -1.13 -3.63 -15.17
C GLU A 354 -0.26 -2.54 -14.55
N LYS A 355 -0.78 -1.74 -13.61
CA LYS A 355 -0.05 -0.61 -13.01
C LYS A 355 1.29 -1.06 -12.39
N ARG A 356 1.25 -2.07 -11.53
CA ARG A 356 2.45 -2.69 -10.91
C ARG A 356 2.81 -4.04 -11.51
N ASP A 357 1.91 -4.64 -12.29
CA ASP A 357 2.16 -5.84 -13.08
C ASP A 357 2.86 -6.95 -12.29
N ALA A 358 2.32 -7.25 -11.10
CA ALA A 358 2.91 -8.19 -10.16
C ALA A 358 2.86 -9.63 -10.71
N ASP A 359 3.97 -10.35 -10.60
CA ASP A 359 4.09 -11.74 -11.06
C ASP A 359 3.83 -12.75 -9.93
N LEU A 360 4.16 -12.37 -8.69
CA LEU A 360 4.03 -13.20 -7.49
C LEU A 360 3.67 -12.36 -6.27
N LEU A 361 2.61 -12.76 -5.56
CA LEU A 361 2.15 -12.16 -4.32
C LEU A 361 2.28 -13.16 -3.17
N ILE A 362 3.09 -12.85 -2.16
CA ILE A 362 3.26 -13.65 -0.95
C ILE A 362 2.38 -13.02 0.15
N ALA A 363 1.22 -13.60 0.39
CA ALA A 363 0.22 -13.14 1.33
C ALA A 363 0.39 -13.82 2.71
N LEU A 364 0.83 -13.03 3.69
CA LEU A 364 1.01 -13.43 5.08
C LEU A 364 -0.31 -13.17 5.84
N GLU A 365 -1.09 -14.22 6.05
CA GLU A 365 -2.36 -14.15 6.75
C GLU A 365 -2.17 -14.30 8.26
N SER A 366 -2.50 -13.23 8.97
CA SER A 366 -2.50 -13.13 10.43
C SER A 366 -3.77 -12.47 10.96
N GLY A 367 -4.79 -12.29 10.12
CA GLY A 367 -6.09 -11.71 10.44
C GLY A 367 -6.90 -12.51 11.43
N SER A 368 -7.94 -11.88 11.99
CA SER A 368 -8.88 -12.52 12.93
C SER A 368 -10.08 -13.17 12.24
N SER A 369 -10.23 -12.97 10.94
CA SER A 369 -11.27 -13.60 10.14
C SER A 369 -11.01 -15.10 10.01
N LYS A 370 -12.03 -15.86 9.61
CA LYS A 370 -11.83 -17.26 9.23
C LYS A 370 -10.82 -17.33 8.09
N THR A 371 -9.98 -18.37 8.09
CA THR A 371 -9.00 -18.57 7.02
C THR A 371 -9.70 -18.59 5.66
N PHE A 372 -9.03 -18.01 4.66
CA PHE A 372 -9.52 -17.77 3.30
C PHE A 372 -10.59 -16.70 3.11
N THR A 373 -11.23 -16.15 4.15
CA THR A 373 -12.17 -15.03 3.98
C THR A 373 -11.53 -13.87 3.23
N THR A 374 -10.31 -13.50 3.60
CA THR A 374 -9.55 -12.45 2.92
C THR A 374 -9.29 -12.76 1.44
N LEU A 375 -9.07 -14.03 1.11
CA LEU A 375 -8.80 -14.48 -0.26
C LEU A 375 -10.08 -14.48 -1.12
N THR A 376 -11.22 -14.89 -0.55
CA THR A 376 -12.51 -14.84 -1.23
C THR A 376 -13.01 -13.41 -1.41
N ASP A 377 -12.81 -12.54 -0.42
CA ASP A 377 -13.14 -11.11 -0.53
C ASP A 377 -12.30 -10.47 -1.67
N ALA A 378 -11.03 -10.86 -1.80
CA ALA A 378 -10.17 -10.40 -2.87
C ALA A 378 -10.59 -10.87 -4.25
N ARG A 379 -11.00 -12.14 -4.37
CA ARG A 379 -11.57 -12.70 -5.60
C ARG A 379 -12.80 -11.91 -6.02
N ASP A 380 -13.72 -11.69 -5.09
CA ASP A 380 -15.01 -11.03 -5.36
C ASP A 380 -14.79 -9.55 -5.72
N TYR A 381 -13.87 -8.88 -5.05
CA TYR A 381 -13.42 -7.53 -5.42
C TYR A 381 -12.77 -7.50 -6.81
N ALA A 382 -11.86 -8.42 -7.10
CA ALA A 382 -11.19 -8.49 -8.40
C ALA A 382 -12.20 -8.72 -9.53
N GLN A 383 -13.18 -9.60 -9.32
CA GLN A 383 -14.26 -9.83 -10.27
C GLN A 383 -15.11 -8.56 -10.49
N ALA A 384 -15.50 -7.87 -9.42
CA ALA A 384 -16.27 -6.64 -9.51
C ALA A 384 -15.52 -5.51 -10.25
N MET A 385 -14.20 -5.43 -10.04
CA MET A 385 -13.32 -4.43 -10.64
C MET A 385 -12.68 -4.87 -11.96
N LYS A 386 -13.03 -6.06 -12.47
CA LYS A 386 -12.46 -6.68 -13.69
C LYS A 386 -10.93 -6.75 -13.67
N LYS A 387 -10.36 -7.06 -12.52
CA LYS A 387 -8.93 -7.24 -12.30
C LYS A 387 -8.54 -8.72 -12.46
N PRO A 388 -7.33 -9.03 -12.95
CA PRO A 388 -6.87 -10.40 -13.07
C PRO A 388 -6.63 -10.99 -11.68
N PHE A 389 -7.11 -12.21 -11.45
CA PHE A 389 -7.00 -12.91 -10.17
C PHE A 389 -7.01 -14.42 -10.41
N PRO A 390 -6.14 -15.21 -9.75
CA PRO A 390 -6.05 -16.64 -9.98
C PRO A 390 -7.31 -17.37 -9.53
N GLU A 391 -7.62 -18.47 -10.20
CA GLU A 391 -8.72 -19.36 -9.84
C GLU A 391 -8.49 -19.99 -8.45
N ILE A 392 -9.54 -20.03 -7.62
CA ILE A 392 -9.52 -20.69 -6.32
C ILE A 392 -10.32 -21.98 -6.42
N ASP A 393 -9.67 -23.12 -6.19
CA ASP A 393 -10.36 -24.40 -6.05
C ASP A 393 -11.19 -24.40 -4.75
N GLU A 394 -12.52 -24.45 -4.88
CA GLU A 394 -13.47 -24.44 -3.75
C GLU A 394 -13.19 -25.56 -2.73
N ARG A 395 -12.60 -26.69 -3.16
CA ARG A 395 -12.23 -27.79 -2.25
C ARG A 395 -11.16 -27.38 -1.24
N ILE A 396 -10.29 -26.43 -1.58
CA ILE A 396 -9.27 -25.90 -0.66
C ILE A 396 -9.93 -25.13 0.48
N LEU A 397 -11.07 -24.48 0.22
CA LEU A 397 -11.78 -23.67 1.21
C LEU A 397 -12.41 -24.51 2.34
N GLU A 398 -12.56 -25.82 2.12
CA GLU A 398 -12.98 -26.77 3.16
C GLU A 398 -11.91 -26.91 4.27
N GLU A 399 -10.64 -26.60 3.98
CA GLU A 399 -9.52 -26.69 4.92
C GLU A 399 -9.47 -25.52 5.94
N LYS A 400 -10.45 -24.60 5.93
CA LYS A 400 -10.43 -23.32 6.68
C LYS A 400 -10.25 -23.42 8.20
N ASP A 401 -10.71 -24.51 8.82
CA ASP A 401 -10.69 -24.64 10.29
C ASP A 401 -9.36 -25.21 10.81
N TRP A 402 -8.60 -25.89 9.94
CA TRP A 402 -7.27 -26.41 10.24
C TRP A 402 -6.43 -26.33 8.96
N PRO A 403 -5.92 -25.15 8.59
CA PRO A 403 -5.31 -24.95 7.28
C PRO A 403 -3.84 -25.44 7.25
N LYS A 404 -3.33 -25.79 6.07
CA LYS A 404 -1.89 -25.93 5.79
C LYS A 404 -1.17 -24.61 6.04
N ASP A 405 0.14 -24.71 6.20
CA ASP A 405 1.04 -23.57 6.39
C ASP A 405 1.29 -22.77 5.11
N CYS A 406 1.05 -23.37 3.93
CA CYS A 406 1.21 -22.72 2.64
C CYS A 406 0.25 -23.28 1.58
N TYR A 407 -0.28 -22.37 0.76
CA TYR A 407 -1.08 -22.67 -0.43
C TYR A 407 -0.54 -21.85 -1.62
N VAL A 408 -0.54 -22.44 -2.81
CA VAL A 408 -0.16 -21.77 -4.06
C VAL A 408 -1.38 -21.75 -4.99
N PHE A 409 -1.83 -20.55 -5.32
CA PHE A 409 -2.87 -20.30 -6.32
C PHE A 409 -2.18 -19.78 -7.58
N GLU A 410 -2.03 -20.65 -8.58
CA GLU A 410 -1.29 -20.36 -9.80
C GLU A 410 -2.04 -19.37 -10.69
N GLY A 411 -1.39 -18.24 -11.01
CA GLY A 411 -1.92 -17.25 -11.95
C GLY A 411 -1.61 -17.62 -13.39
N LYS A 412 -2.54 -17.30 -14.30
CA LYS A 412 -2.40 -17.46 -15.75
C LYS A 412 -2.27 -16.11 -16.44
N GLU A 413 -1.46 -16.05 -17.50
CA GLU A 413 -1.27 -14.87 -18.36
C GLU A 413 -0.96 -13.56 -17.60
N LYS A 414 -1.99 -12.77 -17.27
CA LYS A 414 -1.91 -11.47 -16.57
C LYS A 414 -2.21 -11.58 -15.06
N GLU A 415 -2.59 -12.76 -14.59
CA GLU A 415 -2.89 -13.01 -13.18
C GLU A 415 -1.58 -13.25 -12.41
N PRO A 416 -1.42 -12.64 -11.23
CA PRO A 416 -0.32 -12.99 -10.35
C PRO A 416 -0.52 -14.39 -9.78
N THR A 417 0.56 -15.12 -9.54
CA THR A 417 0.52 -16.26 -8.61
C THR A 417 0.39 -15.73 -7.18
N ILE A 418 -0.47 -16.35 -6.36
CA ILE A 418 -0.61 -16.01 -4.94
C ILE A 418 -0.10 -17.17 -4.09
N VAL A 419 0.90 -16.92 -3.24
CA VAL A 419 1.31 -17.80 -2.15
C VAL A 419 0.63 -17.31 -0.88
N TYR A 420 -0.29 -18.08 -0.32
CA TYR A 420 -1.06 -17.73 0.87
C TYR A 420 -0.58 -18.52 2.08
N MET A 421 -0.20 -17.82 3.15
CA MET A 421 0.46 -18.41 4.32
C MET A 421 -0.26 -18.04 5.63
N PRO A 422 -1.12 -18.92 6.16
CA PRO A 422 -1.75 -18.74 7.47
C PRO A 422 -0.74 -18.84 8.62
N LEU A 423 -0.80 -17.90 9.57
CA LEU A 423 0.06 -17.90 10.76
C LEU A 423 -0.11 -19.17 11.60
N PHE A 424 -1.35 -19.51 11.98
CA PHE A 424 -1.67 -20.74 12.71
C PHE A 424 -2.21 -21.80 11.75
N ASN A 425 -1.58 -22.97 11.76
CA ASN A 425 -1.76 -23.99 10.73
C ASN A 425 -1.38 -25.39 11.24
N ARG A 426 -1.52 -26.43 10.41
CA ARG A 426 -1.25 -27.83 10.78
C ARG A 426 0.18 -28.14 11.23
N CYS A 427 1.15 -27.31 10.85
CA CYS A 427 2.55 -27.50 11.23
C CYS A 427 2.83 -27.00 12.65
N ASN A 428 2.00 -26.10 13.18
CA ASN A 428 2.16 -25.53 14.51
C ASN A 428 0.94 -25.71 15.42
N CYS A 429 -0.15 -26.35 14.95
CA CYS A 429 -1.35 -26.68 15.71
C CYS A 429 -1.76 -28.13 15.44
N LYS A 430 -2.07 -28.90 16.50
CA LYS A 430 -2.39 -30.33 16.41
C LYS A 430 -3.73 -30.62 15.72
N ASP A 431 -4.69 -29.71 15.82
CA ASP A 431 -6.06 -29.84 15.31
C ASP A 431 -6.73 -28.47 15.14
N ALA A 432 -7.98 -28.48 14.65
CA ALA A 432 -8.80 -27.28 14.49
C ALA A 432 -9.10 -26.57 15.81
N GLU A 433 -9.23 -27.31 16.93
CA GLU A 433 -9.51 -26.73 18.24
C GLU A 433 -8.32 -25.89 18.72
N GLU A 434 -7.09 -26.36 18.50
CA GLU A 434 -5.89 -25.61 18.84
C GLU A 434 -5.72 -24.35 17.98
N VAL A 435 -6.06 -24.40 16.68
CA VAL A 435 -6.09 -23.20 15.83
C VAL A 435 -7.04 -22.16 16.41
N GLN A 436 -8.27 -22.55 16.76
CA GLN A 436 -9.25 -21.65 17.36
C GLN A 436 -8.80 -21.13 18.73
N ALA A 437 -8.16 -21.97 19.55
CA ALA A 437 -7.62 -21.58 20.84
C ALA A 437 -6.52 -20.52 20.69
N LYS A 438 -5.57 -20.70 19.76
CA LYS A 438 -4.52 -19.70 19.49
C LYS A 438 -5.07 -18.43 18.88
N MET A 439 -6.04 -18.52 17.96
CA MET A 439 -6.72 -17.33 17.43
C MET A 439 -7.40 -16.51 18.53
N LYS A 440 -7.99 -17.18 19.54
CA LYS A 440 -8.59 -16.53 20.71
C LYS A 440 -7.53 -15.98 21.66
N GLU A 441 -6.49 -16.74 21.95
CA GLU A 441 -5.39 -16.35 22.83
C GLU A 441 -4.70 -15.10 22.27
N PHE A 442 -4.24 -15.18 21.03
CA PHE A 442 -3.55 -14.09 20.34
C PHE A 442 -4.51 -13.13 19.66
N SER A 443 -5.75 -12.96 20.15
CA SER A 443 -6.78 -12.14 19.49
C SER A 443 -6.32 -10.73 19.12
N THR A 444 -6.93 -10.14 18.09
CA THR A 444 -6.60 -8.78 17.62
C THR A 444 -6.86 -7.73 18.71
N PHE A 445 -7.93 -7.89 19.49
CA PHE A 445 -8.38 -6.92 20.50
C PHE A 445 -7.88 -7.29 21.90
N GLN A 446 -6.57 -7.22 22.12
CA GLN A 446 -5.95 -7.54 23.40
C GLN A 446 -5.01 -6.42 23.88
N LEU A 447 -4.64 -6.48 25.17
CA LEU A 447 -3.55 -5.66 25.69
C LEU A 447 -2.23 -6.02 24.98
N PRO A 448 -1.24 -5.11 24.97
CA PRO A 448 0.06 -5.40 24.38
C PRO A 448 0.63 -6.74 24.85
N LEU A 449 1.10 -7.54 23.90
CA LEU A 449 1.75 -8.82 24.14
C LEU A 449 2.95 -8.64 25.07
N ASN A 450 3.10 -9.56 26.01
CA ASN A 450 4.32 -9.66 26.81
C ASN A 450 5.44 -10.32 25.97
N GLN A 451 6.66 -10.35 26.51
CA GLN A 451 7.82 -10.83 25.77
C GLN A 451 7.69 -12.28 25.32
N GLU A 452 7.20 -13.18 26.17
CA GLU A 452 7.01 -14.60 25.85
C GLU A 452 6.04 -14.79 24.68
N ARG A 453 4.95 -14.03 24.68
CA ARG A 453 3.93 -14.09 23.62
C ARG A 453 4.41 -13.46 22.31
N ILE A 454 5.23 -12.41 22.39
CA ILE A 454 5.93 -11.85 21.22
C ILE A 454 6.85 -12.92 20.63
N GLU A 455 7.67 -13.55 21.45
CA GLU A 455 8.60 -14.60 21.03
C GLU A 455 7.86 -15.76 20.37
N PHE A 456 6.75 -16.22 20.95
CA PHE A 456 5.94 -17.30 20.36
C PHE A 456 5.45 -16.97 18.95
N VAL A 457 4.85 -15.79 18.74
CA VAL A 457 4.35 -15.38 17.41
C VAL A 457 5.52 -15.20 16.44
N LEU A 458 6.62 -14.61 16.91
CA LEU A 458 7.82 -14.38 16.12
C LEU A 458 8.42 -15.70 15.61
N GLU A 459 8.66 -16.66 16.50
CA GLU A 459 9.22 -17.96 16.15
C GLU A 459 8.26 -18.79 15.29
N THR A 460 6.95 -18.68 15.52
CA THR A 460 5.94 -19.30 14.64
C THR A 460 6.03 -18.75 13.21
N ALA A 461 6.12 -17.43 13.06
CA ALA A 461 6.22 -16.78 11.75
C ALA A 461 7.54 -17.12 11.04
N LYS A 462 8.66 -17.17 11.77
CA LYS A 462 9.94 -17.64 11.25
C LYS A 462 9.86 -19.08 10.77
N ALA A 463 9.31 -19.98 11.59
CA ALA A 463 9.16 -21.39 11.25
C ALA A 463 8.30 -21.59 9.98
N ASN A 464 7.20 -20.86 9.84
CA ASN A 464 6.34 -20.95 8.65
C ASN A 464 7.10 -20.61 7.36
N ILE A 465 7.92 -19.55 7.35
CA ILE A 465 8.76 -19.22 6.18
C ILE A 465 9.82 -20.29 5.95
N LYS A 466 10.51 -20.72 7.01
CA LYS A 466 11.60 -21.70 6.93
C LYS A 466 11.10 -23.03 6.35
N ASN A 467 9.96 -23.51 6.83
CA ASN A 467 9.33 -24.75 6.36
C ASN A 467 8.93 -24.68 4.89
N ASN A 468 8.60 -23.48 4.39
CA ASN A 468 8.10 -23.27 3.03
C ASN A 468 9.12 -22.61 2.09
N LYS A 469 10.40 -22.56 2.48
CA LYS A 469 11.47 -21.93 1.69
C LYS A 469 11.52 -22.48 0.26
N GLU A 470 11.46 -23.79 0.10
CA GLU A 470 11.55 -24.43 -1.21
C GLU A 470 10.38 -24.05 -2.12
N THR A 471 9.16 -24.01 -1.57
CA THR A 471 7.97 -23.53 -2.27
C THR A 471 8.12 -22.07 -2.69
N LEU A 472 8.57 -21.19 -1.78
CA LEU A 472 8.77 -19.77 -2.08
C LEU A 472 9.83 -19.58 -3.18
N LEU A 473 10.97 -20.27 -3.07
CA LEU A 473 12.03 -20.22 -4.07
C LEU A 473 11.54 -20.72 -5.45
N MET A 474 10.75 -21.82 -5.46
CA MET A 474 10.17 -22.37 -6.67
C MET A 474 9.20 -21.37 -7.34
N GLU A 475 8.34 -20.71 -6.56
CA GLU A 475 7.40 -19.74 -7.13
C GLU A 475 8.09 -18.45 -7.60
N ILE A 476 9.17 -18.01 -6.94
CA ILE A 476 10.03 -16.92 -7.43
C ILE A 476 10.68 -17.31 -8.76
N TYR A 477 11.20 -18.53 -8.87
CA TYR A 477 11.78 -19.07 -10.11
C TYR A 477 10.74 -19.09 -11.25
N LYS A 478 9.55 -19.63 -11.00
CA LYS A 478 8.46 -19.67 -11.98
C LYS A 478 8.03 -18.27 -12.40
N ALA A 479 7.94 -17.31 -11.46
CA ALA A 479 7.65 -15.92 -11.77
C ALA A 479 8.70 -15.31 -12.70
N SER A 480 10.00 -15.56 -12.44
CA SER A 480 11.10 -15.12 -13.33
C SER A 480 10.94 -15.70 -14.74
N CYS A 481 10.66 -17.01 -14.86
CA CYS A 481 10.44 -17.64 -16.16
C CYS A 481 9.24 -17.05 -16.92
N ARG A 482 8.11 -16.81 -16.24
CA ARG A 482 6.94 -16.17 -16.85
C ARG A 482 7.25 -14.77 -17.32
N ARG A 483 7.94 -13.97 -16.49
CA ARG A 483 8.35 -12.60 -16.80
C ARG A 483 9.23 -12.54 -18.03
N HIS A 484 10.24 -13.42 -18.10
CA HIS A 484 11.13 -13.53 -19.25
C HIS A 484 10.35 -13.82 -20.55
N LYS A 485 9.47 -14.83 -20.54
CA LYS A 485 8.64 -15.18 -21.69
C LYS A 485 7.70 -14.04 -22.12
N LYS A 486 7.15 -13.29 -21.16
CA LYS A 486 6.32 -12.10 -21.42
C LYS A 486 7.11 -11.01 -22.15
N MET A 487 8.36 -10.78 -21.76
CA MET A 487 9.23 -9.80 -22.41
C MET A 487 9.63 -10.24 -23.82
N GLU A 488 10.03 -11.50 -24.02
CA GLU A 488 10.32 -12.04 -25.37
C GLU A 488 9.12 -11.89 -26.32
N THR A 489 7.92 -12.25 -25.85
CA THR A 489 6.68 -12.12 -26.64
C THR A 489 6.36 -10.67 -26.99
N SER A 490 6.64 -9.74 -26.07
CA SER A 490 6.39 -8.30 -26.28
C SER A 490 7.36 -7.72 -27.31
N SER A 491 8.64 -8.05 -27.22
CA SER A 491 9.66 -7.68 -28.19
C SER A 491 9.35 -8.24 -29.58
N PHE A 492 8.92 -9.50 -29.67
CA PHE A 492 8.50 -10.10 -30.94
C PHE A 492 7.33 -9.34 -31.58
N LYS A 493 6.25 -9.10 -30.83
CA LYS A 493 5.08 -8.32 -31.30
C LYS A 493 5.45 -6.89 -31.67
N TRP A 494 6.40 -6.28 -30.98
CA TRP A 494 6.92 -4.96 -31.33
C TRP A 494 7.66 -5.02 -32.67
N CYS A 495 8.58 -5.98 -32.86
CA CYS A 495 9.32 -6.18 -34.10
C CYS A 495 8.38 -6.46 -35.28
N GLU A 496 7.40 -7.35 -35.13
CA GLU A 496 6.39 -7.62 -36.17
C GLU A 496 5.69 -6.34 -36.63
N ARG A 497 5.24 -5.50 -35.67
CA ARG A 497 4.56 -4.23 -35.97
C ARG A 497 5.47 -3.21 -36.63
N LYS A 498 6.70 -3.05 -36.13
CA LYS A 498 7.62 -2.01 -36.60
C LYS A 498 8.31 -2.36 -37.92
N LEU A 499 8.61 -3.64 -38.12
CA LEU A 499 9.29 -4.13 -39.32
C LEU A 499 8.31 -4.64 -40.39
N GLY A 500 7.00 -4.59 -40.12
CA GLY A 500 5.96 -4.99 -41.09
C GLY A 500 6.06 -6.46 -41.49
N ILE A 501 6.45 -7.32 -40.55
CA ILE A 501 6.74 -8.73 -40.81
C ILE A 501 5.41 -9.47 -41.02
N GLY A 502 5.14 -9.90 -42.25
CA GLY A 502 4.00 -10.75 -42.58
C GLY A 502 4.31 -12.24 -42.37
N ASN A 503 3.31 -13.12 -42.60
CA ASN A 503 3.39 -14.58 -42.37
C ASN A 503 4.50 -15.34 -43.16
N ASN A 504 5.27 -14.68 -44.03
CA ASN A 504 6.29 -15.29 -44.90
C ASN A 504 7.74 -14.96 -44.45
N CYS A 505 7.96 -14.66 -43.17
CA CYS A 505 9.29 -14.37 -42.63
C CYS A 505 9.64 -15.35 -41.50
N VAL A 506 10.91 -15.78 -41.48
CA VAL A 506 11.49 -16.55 -40.38
C VAL A 506 12.36 -15.60 -39.56
N ILE A 507 12.10 -15.56 -38.25
CA ILE A 507 12.86 -14.77 -37.28
C ILE A 507 13.80 -15.71 -36.53
N ASP A 508 15.10 -15.49 -36.66
CA ASP A 508 16.14 -16.21 -35.93
C ASP A 508 16.74 -15.28 -34.86
N TRP A 509 16.68 -15.70 -33.59
CA TRP A 509 17.15 -14.92 -32.44
C TRP A 509 18.48 -15.45 -31.94
N ASN A 510 19.52 -14.61 -31.98
CA ASN A 510 20.79 -14.93 -31.34
C ASN A 510 20.85 -14.31 -29.94
N ASN A 511 20.71 -15.14 -28.91
CA ASN A 511 20.71 -14.77 -27.49
C ASN A 511 21.99 -14.05 -27.01
N TYR A 512 23.05 -14.01 -27.82
CA TYR A 512 24.30 -13.31 -27.48
C TYR A 512 24.38 -11.86 -27.99
N MET A 513 23.54 -11.43 -28.96
CA MET A 513 23.80 -10.18 -29.70
C MET A 513 22.62 -9.18 -29.80
N ARG A 514 21.42 -9.47 -29.27
CA ARG A 514 20.25 -8.56 -29.41
C ARG A 514 19.93 -8.17 -30.88
N GLU A 515 20.22 -9.07 -31.81
CA GLU A 515 19.99 -8.90 -33.24
C GLU A 515 18.80 -9.73 -33.68
N VAL A 516 17.86 -9.13 -34.41
CA VAL A 516 16.76 -9.84 -35.08
C VAL A 516 17.15 -10.06 -36.54
N TRP A 517 17.22 -11.33 -36.99
CA TRP A 517 17.46 -11.67 -38.38
C TRP A 517 16.11 -11.91 -39.09
N VAL A 518 15.71 -10.98 -39.96
CA VAL A 518 14.50 -11.14 -40.78
C VAL A 518 14.89 -11.69 -42.15
N ASN A 519 14.54 -12.95 -42.43
CA ASN A 519 14.68 -13.55 -43.76
C ASN A 519 13.33 -13.52 -44.49
N SER A 520 13.26 -12.86 -45.65
CA SER A 520 12.09 -12.99 -46.55
C SER A 520 12.10 -14.37 -47.20
N VAL A 521 11.05 -15.17 -46.99
CA VAL A 521 10.92 -16.48 -47.63
C VAL A 521 10.18 -16.32 -48.95
N GLU A 522 10.89 -16.45 -50.07
CA GLU A 522 10.26 -16.77 -51.36
C GLU A 522 10.10 -18.30 -51.47
N PRO A 523 9.04 -18.81 -52.14
CA PRO A 523 8.64 -20.23 -52.09
C PRO A 523 9.69 -21.25 -52.53
N THR A 524 10.81 -20.81 -53.11
CA THR A 524 11.84 -21.71 -53.68
C THR A 524 13.29 -21.37 -53.29
N LYS A 525 13.56 -20.35 -52.46
CA LYS A 525 14.92 -20.04 -51.95
C LYS A 525 14.86 -19.13 -50.71
N ILE A 526 15.66 -19.44 -49.69
CA ILE A 526 16.04 -18.48 -48.65
C ILE A 526 17.09 -17.55 -49.30
N SER A 527 16.65 -16.53 -50.02
CA SER A 527 17.54 -15.51 -50.58
C SER A 527 16.94 -14.13 -50.38
N GLY A 528 17.08 -13.61 -49.16
CA GLY A 528 16.80 -12.21 -48.82
C GLY A 528 17.99 -11.62 -48.07
N LYS A 529 18.22 -10.30 -48.20
CA LYS A 529 19.16 -9.58 -47.36
C LYS A 529 18.64 -9.64 -45.91
N ALA A 530 19.40 -10.26 -45.01
CA ALA A 530 19.14 -10.13 -43.58
C ALA A 530 19.26 -8.66 -43.18
N ILE A 531 18.20 -8.10 -42.62
CA ILE A 531 18.26 -6.80 -41.96
C ILE A 531 18.59 -7.09 -40.51
N VAL A 532 19.77 -6.66 -40.06
CA VAL A 532 20.13 -6.68 -38.64
C VAL A 532 19.50 -5.44 -38.01
N VAL A 533 18.57 -5.64 -37.07
CA VAL A 533 17.98 -4.56 -36.29
C VAL A 533 18.50 -4.68 -34.86
N GLU A 534 19.27 -3.70 -34.45
CA GLU A 534 19.75 -3.56 -33.07
C GLU A 534 18.64 -2.89 -32.25
N ILE A 535 18.12 -3.58 -31.24
CA ILE A 535 17.04 -3.05 -30.39
C ILE A 535 17.69 -2.21 -29.28
N ALA A 536 17.46 -0.89 -29.30
CA ALA A 536 17.91 0.03 -28.26
C ALA A 536 17.19 -0.20 -26.92
N GLU A 537 17.88 0.01 -25.79
CA GLU A 537 17.40 -0.21 -24.41
C GLU A 537 16.22 0.68 -24.00
N SER A 538 15.91 1.72 -24.78
CA SER A 538 14.78 2.63 -24.55
C SER A 538 13.66 2.37 -25.55
N LEU A 539 12.95 1.26 -25.39
CA LEU A 539 11.68 1.08 -26.10
C LEU A 539 10.53 1.51 -25.18
N ASP A 540 10.19 2.80 -25.27
CA ASP A 540 8.88 3.34 -24.86
C ASP A 540 7.75 2.80 -25.76
#